data_AF-A0A7S6MEN2-F1
#
_entry.id   AF-A0A7S6MEN2-F1
#
_cell.length_a   1.000
_cell.length_b   1.000
_cell.length_c   1.000
_cell.angle_alpha   90.00
_cell.angle_beta   90.00
_cell.angle_gamma   90.00
#
_symmetry.space_group_name_H-M   'P 1'
#
loop_
_entity.id
_entity.type
_entity.pdbx_description
1 polymer ?
#
loop_
_entity_poly.entity_id
_entity_poly.type
_entity_poly.pdbx_seq_one_letter_code
_entity_poly.pdbx_strand_id
1 'polypeptide(L)'
;MQYGFLIDHSRCIGCHACTVACKSENSVPVGNFRTWVKYTEKGVFPDVRRHFAVLRCNHCTNAPCVKICPVKALEKRADGIVDIDRDACIGCRACMQACPYDAIYLNEDQGAVEKCHFCAHRVEKGLEPACAVVCPENAIIAGDLDDGESTISKLIAANPTLVRRPEQRTGPNVHYLGAEPAALDPGAAERPDTFLWSDRPQRKPEQWPVSLPVLPNVRTVLDTEHKVEWGWGVALYLVTKGVAAGAAILAPFAAALGLTGWRASYAPELIAMVFVALTGLLLVEDLYKPFAFIRLFTRPNWNSWLVKGAWIINAFVGLLAASMALRWFGFDQAADGVRWGAAVVGLGVAGYTAFLFAQCEGRDLWQSKWLLPHLLFQALLCGAAVLLPLTDEPTNLVGLVLAGAIGHFVLSTWETVRSHHTGNARQAAAFLPVVAVGPLRGYRDGLIIGVGVAVLLALVAPAAVFAPVLAGLVLYEYAFVRAGQLPPLS
;
A
#
# COMPACT_ATOMS: atom_id res chain seq x y z
N MET A 1 -23.74 19.45 8.15
CA MET A 1 -24.04 18.12 8.70
C MET A 1 -22.86 17.23 8.43
N GLN A 2 -22.28 16.70 9.50
CA GLN A 2 -21.12 15.83 9.49
C GLN A 2 -21.36 14.73 10.53
N TYR A 3 -21.86 13.58 10.07
CA TYR A 3 -22.06 12.43 10.94
C TYR A 3 -20.74 11.91 11.51
N GLY A 4 -20.79 11.54 12.79
CA GLY A 4 -19.67 10.97 13.53
C GLY A 4 -20.10 10.08 14.68
N PHE A 5 -19.12 9.49 15.36
CA PHE A 5 -19.35 8.72 16.59
C PHE A 5 -18.57 9.33 17.75
N LEU A 6 -19.16 9.29 18.94
CA LEU A 6 -18.44 9.36 20.20
C LEU A 6 -18.54 7.98 20.86
N ILE A 7 -17.39 7.42 21.23
CA ILE A 7 -17.29 6.14 21.92
C ILE A 7 -16.83 6.41 23.36
N ASP A 8 -17.73 6.23 24.31
CA ASP A 8 -17.46 6.33 25.74
C ASP A 8 -16.92 5.02 26.30
N HIS A 9 -15.60 4.96 26.45
CA HIS A 9 -14.90 3.78 26.94
C HIS A 9 -15.02 3.61 28.46
N SER A 10 -15.45 4.65 29.18
CA SER A 10 -15.73 4.53 30.63
C SER A 10 -16.98 3.69 30.90
N ARG A 11 -17.89 3.63 29.92
CA ARG A 11 -19.14 2.86 29.97
C ARG A 11 -19.05 1.52 29.23
N CYS A 12 -18.06 1.35 28.35
CA CYS A 12 -17.94 0.13 27.55
C CYS A 12 -17.58 -1.08 28.42
N ILE A 13 -18.47 -2.08 28.47
CA ILE A 13 -18.25 -3.35 29.18
C ILE A 13 -17.65 -4.46 28.29
N GLY A 14 -17.31 -4.16 27.04
CA GLY A 14 -16.73 -5.13 26.12
C GLY A 14 -17.67 -6.24 25.65
N CYS A 15 -18.99 -6.11 25.75
CA CYS A 15 -19.92 -7.22 25.48
C CYS A 15 -20.00 -7.70 24.01
N HIS A 16 -19.31 -7.05 23.07
CA HIS A 16 -19.36 -7.32 21.61
C HIS A 16 -20.75 -7.21 20.94
N ALA A 17 -21.80 -6.75 21.62
CA ALA A 17 -23.13 -6.59 21.04
C ALA A 17 -23.11 -5.71 19.78
N CYS A 18 -22.32 -4.63 19.79
CA CYS A 18 -22.12 -3.76 18.63
C CYS A 18 -21.53 -4.47 17.41
N THR A 19 -20.62 -5.43 17.65
CA THR A 19 -19.99 -6.25 16.60
C THR A 19 -21.02 -7.18 15.98
N VAL A 20 -21.79 -7.89 16.82
CA VAL A 20 -22.81 -8.86 16.38
C VAL A 20 -23.94 -8.17 15.64
N ALA A 21 -24.48 -7.07 16.16
CA ALA A 21 -25.54 -6.32 15.50
C ALA A 21 -25.09 -5.77 14.15
N CYS A 22 -23.85 -5.24 14.07
CA CYS A 22 -23.31 -4.78 12.80
C CYS A 22 -23.18 -5.90 11.77
N LYS A 23 -22.78 -7.10 12.21
CA LYS A 23 -22.70 -8.29 11.34
C LYS A 23 -24.07 -8.71 10.83
N SER A 24 -25.06 -8.80 11.72
CA SER A 24 -26.43 -9.18 11.38
C SER A 24 -27.08 -8.18 10.42
N GLU A 25 -27.05 -6.89 10.75
CA GLU A 25 -27.69 -5.83 9.97
C GLU A 25 -27.12 -5.71 8.55
N ASN A 26 -25.82 -5.96 8.38
CA ASN A 26 -25.12 -5.68 7.13
C ASN A 26 -24.58 -6.93 6.43
N SER A 27 -25.00 -8.12 6.88
CA SER A 27 -24.56 -9.42 6.35
C SER A 27 -23.04 -9.52 6.22
N VAL A 28 -22.30 -9.07 7.25
CA VAL A 28 -20.82 -9.03 7.19
C VAL A 28 -20.25 -10.46 7.31
N PRO A 29 -19.39 -10.89 6.37
CA PRO A 29 -18.83 -12.24 6.38
C PRO A 29 -18.06 -12.60 7.65
N VAL A 30 -17.90 -13.90 7.91
CA VAL A 30 -17.08 -14.42 9.01
C VAL A 30 -15.63 -13.97 8.81
N GLY A 31 -14.94 -13.64 9.92
CA GLY A 31 -13.56 -13.12 9.89
C GLY A 31 -13.40 -11.65 9.51
N ASN A 32 -14.46 -10.98 9.01
CA ASN A 32 -14.47 -9.56 8.70
C ASN A 32 -15.31 -8.75 9.69
N PHE A 33 -14.99 -7.46 9.85
CA PHE A 33 -15.62 -6.57 10.83
C PHE A 33 -15.75 -5.14 10.30
N ARG A 34 -16.91 -4.52 10.49
CA ARG A 34 -17.10 -3.07 10.24
C ARG A 34 -16.99 -2.24 11.51
N THR A 35 -17.19 -2.87 12.67
CA THR A 35 -16.80 -2.42 14.01
C THR A 35 -16.37 -3.64 14.80
N TRP A 36 -15.41 -3.49 15.70
CA TRP A 36 -14.97 -4.55 16.60
C TRP A 36 -14.55 -3.99 17.96
N VAL A 37 -14.34 -4.86 18.93
CA VAL A 37 -13.87 -4.51 20.26
C VAL A 37 -12.50 -5.14 20.48
N LYS A 38 -11.49 -4.30 20.70
CA LYS A 38 -10.12 -4.68 21.02
C LYS A 38 -9.93 -4.68 22.54
N TYR A 39 -9.23 -5.68 23.06
CA TYR A 39 -8.97 -5.81 24.49
C TYR A 39 -7.49 -5.61 24.76
N THR A 40 -7.20 -4.73 25.70
CA THR A 40 -5.84 -4.49 26.18
C THR A 40 -5.82 -4.65 27.70
N GLU A 41 -4.86 -5.41 28.21
CA GLU A 41 -4.62 -5.52 29.65
C GLU A 41 -3.40 -4.68 30.02
N LYS A 42 -3.52 -3.96 31.14
CA LYS A 42 -2.48 -3.07 31.66
C LYS A 42 -2.33 -3.26 33.17
N GLY A 43 -1.09 -3.25 33.62
CA GLY A 43 -0.73 -3.34 35.04
C GLY A 43 -0.10 -4.68 35.41
N VAL A 44 0.23 -4.82 36.69
CA VAL A 44 0.89 -6.00 37.27
C VAL A 44 -0.04 -6.57 38.33
N PHE A 45 -0.11 -7.90 38.45
CA PHE A 45 -0.93 -8.56 39.47
C PHE A 45 -0.56 -8.05 40.88
N PRO A 46 -1.55 -7.72 41.75
CA PRO A 46 -3.00 -7.85 41.58
C PRO A 46 -3.71 -6.67 40.89
N ASP A 47 -2.99 -5.57 40.61
CA ASP A 47 -3.50 -4.32 40.05
C ASP A 47 -3.59 -4.33 38.51
N VAL A 48 -4.08 -5.44 37.93
CA VAL A 48 -4.33 -5.53 36.49
C VAL A 48 -5.71 -4.98 36.17
N ARG A 49 -5.81 -4.23 35.07
CA ARG A 49 -7.07 -3.75 34.49
C ARG A 49 -7.16 -4.16 33.03
N ARG A 50 -8.39 -4.43 32.59
CA ARG A 50 -8.74 -4.68 31.19
C ARG A 50 -9.45 -3.45 30.62
N HIS A 51 -9.02 -3.04 29.44
CA HIS A 51 -9.55 -1.90 28.71
C HIS A 51 -10.15 -2.38 27.40
N PHE A 52 -11.34 -1.89 27.08
CA PHE A 52 -12.10 -2.25 25.89
C PHE A 52 -12.13 -1.09 24.91
N ALA A 53 -11.53 -1.26 23.74
CA ALA A 53 -11.53 -0.25 22.69
C ALA A 53 -12.46 -0.62 21.53
N VAL A 54 -13.52 0.17 21.31
CA VAL A 54 -14.40 -0.05 20.15
C VAL A 54 -13.86 0.70 18.95
N LEU A 55 -13.46 -0.03 17.91
CA LEU A 55 -12.78 0.49 16.73
C LEU A 55 -13.65 0.28 15.48
N ARG A 56 -13.52 1.19 14.50
CA ARG A 56 -14.28 1.22 13.24
C ARG A 56 -13.68 2.21 12.24
N CYS A 57 -14.31 2.37 11.07
CA CYS A 57 -13.98 3.45 10.14
C CYS A 57 -14.29 4.82 10.75
N ASN A 58 -13.37 5.78 10.58
CA ASN A 58 -13.49 7.10 11.18
C ASN A 58 -14.27 8.14 10.34
N HIS A 59 -14.81 7.74 9.17
CA HIS A 59 -15.51 8.65 8.25
C HIS A 59 -14.81 10.00 8.05
N CYS A 60 -13.50 9.94 7.82
CA CYS A 60 -12.58 11.08 7.89
C CYS A 60 -13.02 12.27 7.03
N THR A 61 -12.77 13.48 7.51
CA THR A 61 -13.06 14.73 6.80
C THR A 61 -12.23 14.83 5.51
N ASN A 62 -10.93 14.57 5.62
CA ASN A 62 -10.03 14.36 4.49
C ASN A 62 -9.77 12.85 4.35
N ALA A 63 -10.65 12.15 3.62
CA ALA A 63 -10.63 10.70 3.50
C ALA A 63 -9.61 10.21 2.45
N PRO A 64 -8.48 9.58 2.87
CA PRO A 64 -7.45 9.12 1.92
C PRO A 64 -7.96 8.01 1.02
N CYS A 65 -8.88 7.19 1.52
CA CYS A 65 -9.51 6.10 0.79
C CYS A 65 -10.35 6.58 -0.41
N VAL A 66 -10.96 7.78 -0.32
CA VAL A 66 -11.68 8.43 -1.43
C VAL A 66 -10.67 8.95 -2.47
N LYS A 67 -9.60 9.62 -2.01
CA LYS A 67 -8.56 10.20 -2.87
C LYS A 67 -7.83 9.13 -3.71
N ILE A 68 -7.46 7.99 -3.11
CA ILE A 68 -6.75 6.92 -3.82
C ILE A 68 -7.65 6.06 -4.71
N CYS A 69 -8.96 5.99 -4.43
CA CYS A 69 -9.89 5.12 -5.16
C CYS A 69 -9.88 5.47 -6.66
N PRO A 70 -9.52 4.55 -7.57
CA PRO A 70 -9.35 4.88 -8.98
C PRO A 70 -10.66 5.09 -9.74
N VAL A 71 -11.76 4.51 -9.26
CA VAL A 71 -13.02 4.38 -10.02
C VAL A 71 -14.20 5.09 -9.36
N LYS A 72 -13.94 6.01 -8.42
CA LYS A 72 -14.96 6.68 -7.60
C LYS A 72 -15.98 5.70 -7.00
N ALA A 73 -15.48 4.57 -6.49
CA ALA A 73 -16.27 3.61 -5.71
C ALA A 73 -16.40 4.04 -4.25
N LEU A 74 -15.49 4.87 -3.76
CA LEU A 74 -15.60 5.50 -2.44
C LEU A 74 -15.84 6.98 -2.65
N GLU A 75 -16.84 7.53 -1.98
CA GLU A 75 -17.19 8.95 -2.04
C GLU A 75 -17.62 9.47 -0.68
N LYS A 76 -17.44 10.77 -0.46
CA LYS A 76 -17.93 11.45 0.74
C LYS A 76 -19.27 12.12 0.39
N ARG A 77 -20.33 11.72 1.09
CA ARG A 77 -21.66 12.32 0.97
C ARG A 77 -21.71 13.72 1.58
N ALA A 78 -22.78 14.46 1.29
CA ALA A 78 -23.03 15.79 1.84
C ALA A 78 -23.19 15.80 3.37
N ASP A 79 -23.58 14.68 3.97
CA ASP A 79 -23.76 14.48 5.41
C ASP A 79 -22.49 13.98 6.13
N GLY A 80 -21.36 13.95 5.43
CA GLY A 80 -20.08 13.54 6.01
C GLY A 80 -19.80 12.04 5.98
N ILE A 81 -20.77 11.20 5.64
CA ILE A 81 -20.58 9.75 5.55
C ILE A 81 -19.72 9.45 4.31
N VAL A 82 -18.52 8.92 4.55
CA VAL A 82 -17.78 8.21 3.48
C VAL A 82 -18.53 6.91 3.19
N ASP A 83 -19.07 6.75 1.98
CA ASP A 83 -19.85 5.60 1.55
C ASP A 83 -19.16 4.83 0.42
N ILE A 84 -19.72 3.68 0.04
CA ILE A 84 -19.14 2.76 -0.94
C ILE A 84 -20.15 2.23 -1.97
N ASP A 85 -19.84 2.45 -3.23
CA ASP A 85 -20.44 1.82 -4.40
C ASP A 85 -19.69 0.52 -4.72
N ARG A 86 -20.29 -0.60 -4.30
CA ARG A 86 -19.75 -1.97 -4.50
C ARG A 86 -19.72 -2.36 -5.96
N ASP A 87 -20.67 -1.85 -6.73
CA ASP A 87 -20.81 -2.16 -8.14
C ASP A 87 -19.70 -1.51 -8.92
N ALA A 88 -19.33 -0.25 -8.63
CA ALA A 88 -18.21 0.44 -9.24
C ALA A 88 -16.84 -0.12 -8.84
N CYS A 89 -16.70 -0.66 -7.62
CA CYS A 89 -15.44 -1.18 -7.11
C CYS A 89 -14.82 -2.25 -8.03
N ILE A 90 -13.50 -2.14 -8.28
CA ILE A 90 -12.72 -3.10 -9.09
C ILE A 90 -11.86 -4.07 -8.25
N GLY A 91 -11.89 -3.94 -6.92
CA GLY A 91 -11.13 -4.82 -6.03
C GLY A 91 -9.61 -4.61 -6.01
N CYS A 92 -9.10 -3.42 -6.38
CA CYS A 92 -7.65 -3.12 -6.44
C CYS A 92 -6.93 -2.98 -5.08
N ARG A 93 -7.66 -3.06 -3.95
CA ARG A 93 -7.13 -2.96 -2.56
C ARG A 93 -6.39 -1.67 -2.19
N ALA A 94 -6.22 -0.70 -3.11
CA ALA A 94 -5.48 0.54 -2.85
C ALA A 94 -6.05 1.35 -1.67
N CYS A 95 -7.37 1.39 -1.49
CA CYS A 95 -8.00 2.07 -0.35
C CYS A 95 -7.67 1.44 1.01
N MET A 96 -7.36 0.14 1.05
CA MET A 96 -6.94 -0.56 2.26
C MET A 96 -5.56 -0.08 2.70
N GLN A 97 -4.67 0.20 1.73
CA GLN A 97 -3.35 0.77 1.98
C GLN A 97 -3.40 2.25 2.37
N ALA A 98 -4.38 2.99 1.87
CA ALA A 98 -4.55 4.39 2.23
C ALA A 98 -5.23 4.60 3.59
N CYS A 99 -5.98 3.62 4.11
CA CYS A 99 -6.69 3.78 5.37
C CYS A 99 -5.72 3.69 6.56
N PRO A 100 -5.50 4.76 7.36
CA PRO A 100 -4.58 4.72 8.49
C PRO A 100 -5.15 3.98 9.72
N TYR A 101 -6.29 3.28 9.57
CA TYR A 101 -6.99 2.60 10.67
C TYR A 101 -7.23 1.11 10.41
N ASP A 102 -6.76 0.56 9.28
CA ASP A 102 -7.09 -0.79 8.77
C ASP A 102 -8.61 -1.09 8.84
N ALA A 103 -9.45 -0.08 8.61
CA ALA A 103 -10.91 -0.17 8.78
C ALA A 103 -11.66 -0.62 7.50
N ILE A 104 -10.91 -1.00 6.47
CA ILE A 104 -11.44 -1.44 5.16
C ILE A 104 -10.90 -2.84 4.90
N TYR A 105 -11.77 -3.76 4.54
CA TYR A 105 -11.42 -5.14 4.16
C TYR A 105 -11.94 -5.47 2.78
N LEU A 106 -11.39 -6.50 2.12
CA LEU A 106 -11.96 -7.05 0.90
C LEU A 106 -13.04 -8.08 1.26
N ASN A 107 -14.28 -7.87 0.81
CA ASN A 107 -15.31 -8.89 0.84
C ASN A 107 -15.12 -9.79 -0.38
N GLU A 108 -14.54 -10.98 -0.15
CA GLU A 108 -14.27 -11.95 -1.20
C GLU A 108 -15.57 -12.42 -1.86
N ASP A 109 -16.66 -12.62 -1.11
CA ASP A 109 -17.95 -13.06 -1.67
C ASP A 109 -18.51 -12.09 -2.72
N GLN A 110 -18.21 -10.80 -2.60
CA GLN A 110 -18.72 -9.74 -3.50
C GLN A 110 -17.65 -9.17 -4.45
N GLY A 111 -16.39 -9.51 -4.21
CA GLY A 111 -15.24 -8.94 -4.91
C GLY A 111 -15.08 -7.43 -4.78
N ALA A 112 -15.65 -6.85 -3.73
CA ALA A 112 -15.63 -5.42 -3.45
C ALA A 112 -15.08 -5.20 -2.06
N VAL A 113 -14.39 -4.08 -1.86
CA VAL A 113 -14.00 -3.67 -0.52
C VAL A 113 -15.23 -3.31 0.30
N GLU A 114 -15.13 -3.38 1.60
CA GLU A 114 -16.21 -3.13 2.55
C GLU A 114 -15.66 -2.43 3.80
N LYS A 115 -16.51 -1.65 4.44
CA LYS A 115 -16.19 -0.89 5.66
C LYS A 115 -17.48 -0.43 6.35
N CYS A 116 -17.36 0.18 7.53
CA CYS A 116 -18.49 0.92 8.09
C CYS A 116 -18.95 2.01 7.10
N HIS A 117 -20.24 2.03 6.79
CA HIS A 117 -20.93 3.06 6.01
C HIS A 117 -21.98 3.78 6.87
N PHE A 118 -21.72 3.88 8.18
CA PHE A 118 -22.58 4.54 9.16
C PHE A 118 -24.02 4.00 9.21
N CYS A 119 -24.26 2.78 8.70
CA CYS A 119 -25.61 2.26 8.46
C CYS A 119 -26.48 3.26 7.66
N ALA A 120 -25.96 3.85 6.58
CA ALA A 120 -26.64 4.89 5.80
C ALA A 120 -28.12 4.57 5.48
N HIS A 121 -28.40 3.32 5.08
CA HIS A 121 -29.76 2.80 4.83
C HIS A 121 -30.75 2.92 6.00
N ARG A 122 -30.27 3.04 7.25
CA ARG A 122 -31.06 3.29 8.47
C ARG A 122 -31.19 4.78 8.73
N VAL A 123 -30.07 5.51 8.65
CA VAL A 123 -30.00 6.94 8.92
C VAL A 123 -30.89 7.73 7.95
N GLU A 124 -30.95 7.31 6.69
CA GLU A 124 -31.87 7.87 5.68
C GLU A 124 -33.36 7.71 6.04
N LYS A 125 -33.68 6.78 6.93
CA LYS A 125 -35.04 6.55 7.46
C LYS A 125 -35.25 7.17 8.84
N GLY A 126 -34.32 8.01 9.31
CA GLY A 126 -34.35 8.61 10.64
C GLY A 126 -34.04 7.64 11.78
N LEU A 127 -33.44 6.48 11.49
CA LEU A 127 -33.06 5.48 12.50
C LEU A 127 -31.57 5.58 12.83
N GLU A 128 -31.22 5.34 14.09
CA GLU A 128 -29.82 5.25 14.51
C GLU A 128 -29.12 3.99 13.96
N PRO A 129 -27.77 4.02 13.82
CA PRO A 129 -26.99 2.85 13.42
C PRO A 129 -27.19 1.67 14.38
N ALA A 130 -27.28 0.44 13.84
CA ALA A 130 -27.56 -0.77 14.61
C ALA A 130 -26.57 -0.99 15.78
N CYS A 131 -25.29 -0.62 15.59
CA CYS A 131 -24.27 -0.74 16.63
C CYS A 131 -24.45 0.23 17.81
N ALA A 132 -25.13 1.36 17.61
CA ALA A 132 -25.48 2.32 18.67
C ALA A 132 -26.72 1.81 19.44
N VAL A 133 -27.78 1.47 18.70
CA VAL A 133 -29.06 0.98 19.26
C VAL A 133 -28.88 -0.25 20.16
N VAL A 134 -28.01 -1.18 19.79
CA VAL A 134 -27.81 -2.41 20.57
C VAL A 134 -26.95 -2.22 21.83
N CYS A 135 -26.33 -1.06 22.02
CA CYS A 135 -25.36 -0.87 23.10
C CYS A 135 -26.08 -0.75 24.46
N PRO A 136 -25.98 -1.74 25.36
CA PRO A 136 -26.75 -1.72 26.61
C PRO A 136 -26.33 -0.56 27.53
N GLU A 137 -25.05 -0.18 27.44
CA GLU A 137 -24.47 0.88 28.26
C GLU A 137 -24.55 2.26 27.61
N ASN A 138 -25.14 2.38 26.41
CA ASN A 138 -25.12 3.62 25.62
C ASN A 138 -23.71 4.23 25.44
N ALA A 139 -22.71 3.35 25.32
CA ALA A 139 -21.30 3.73 25.12
C ALA A 139 -20.99 4.18 23.69
N ILE A 140 -21.89 3.96 22.73
CA ILE A 140 -21.74 4.34 21.32
C ILE A 140 -22.81 5.38 21.01
N ILE A 141 -22.40 6.65 20.88
CA ILE A 141 -23.27 7.76 20.53
C ILE A 141 -23.02 8.12 19.07
N ALA A 142 -24.05 8.06 18.24
CA ALA A 142 -24.02 8.49 16.85
C ALA A 142 -24.77 9.81 16.69
N GLY A 143 -24.31 10.72 15.84
CA GLY A 143 -25.03 11.97 15.59
C GLY A 143 -24.29 12.91 14.64
N ASP A 144 -24.88 14.08 14.43
CA ASP A 144 -24.30 15.18 13.65
C ASP A 144 -23.34 16.00 14.52
N LEU A 145 -22.07 16.07 14.13
CA LEU A 145 -21.02 16.86 14.78
C LEU A 145 -21.14 18.37 14.51
N ASP A 146 -21.86 18.77 13.45
CA ASP A 146 -22.07 20.18 13.12
C ASP A 146 -23.27 20.78 13.87
N ASP A 147 -24.17 19.93 14.38
CA ASP A 147 -25.32 20.35 15.18
C ASP A 147 -24.90 20.48 16.65
N GLY A 148 -24.81 21.72 17.13
CA GLY A 148 -24.44 22.02 18.53
C GLY A 148 -25.46 21.55 19.56
N GLU A 149 -26.70 21.28 19.14
CA GLU A 149 -27.73 20.75 20.04
C GLU A 149 -27.69 19.22 20.15
N SER A 150 -26.95 18.55 19.27
CA SER A 150 -26.82 17.10 19.26
C SER A 150 -26.10 16.58 20.51
N THR A 151 -26.49 15.39 20.97
CA THR A 151 -25.87 14.73 22.14
C THR A 151 -24.37 14.54 21.96
N ILE A 152 -23.94 14.18 20.74
CA ILE A 152 -22.53 13.96 20.42
C ILE A 152 -21.71 15.26 20.54
N SER A 153 -22.20 16.37 19.99
CA SER A 153 -21.52 17.67 20.02
C SER A 153 -21.39 18.19 21.46
N LYS A 154 -22.48 18.10 22.25
CA LYS A 154 -22.48 18.48 23.66
C LYS A 154 -21.47 17.68 24.48
N LEU A 155 -21.40 16.36 24.28
CA LEU A 155 -20.47 15.51 25.01
C LEU A 155 -19.00 15.74 24.62
N ILE A 156 -18.71 15.95 23.33
CA ILE A 156 -17.36 16.27 22.86
C ILE A 156 -16.92 17.64 23.39
N ALA A 157 -17.80 18.64 23.42
CA ALA A 157 -17.49 19.96 23.96
C ALA A 157 -17.27 19.94 25.48
N ALA A 158 -18.01 19.10 26.21
CA ALA A 158 -17.93 19.03 27.66
C ALA A 158 -16.77 18.17 28.20
N ASN A 159 -16.18 17.29 27.39
CA ASN A 159 -15.20 16.31 27.86
C ASN A 159 -13.94 16.25 26.98
N PRO A 160 -12.76 15.99 27.57
CA PRO A 160 -11.57 15.71 26.77
C PRO A 160 -11.74 14.38 26.01
N THR A 161 -11.60 14.43 24.70
CA THR A 161 -11.67 13.25 23.83
C THR A 161 -10.37 13.05 23.05
N LEU A 162 -10.08 11.79 22.74
CA LEU A 162 -8.97 11.39 21.87
C LEU A 162 -9.48 11.07 20.47
N VAL A 163 -8.59 11.17 19.48
CA VAL A 163 -8.81 10.68 18.12
C VAL A 163 -7.65 9.77 17.73
N ARG A 164 -7.87 8.88 16.76
CA ARG A 164 -6.82 7.96 16.30
C ARG A 164 -5.95 8.62 15.24
N ARG A 165 -4.64 8.46 15.40
CA ARG A 165 -3.59 8.92 14.47
C ARG A 165 -3.74 10.39 14.03
N PRO A 166 -3.77 11.36 14.97
CA PRO A 166 -3.86 12.77 14.62
C PRO A 166 -2.70 13.23 13.71
N GLU A 167 -1.53 12.58 13.79
CA GLU A 167 -0.37 12.84 12.93
C GLU A 167 -0.65 12.67 11.44
N GLN A 168 -1.66 11.88 11.05
CA GLN A 168 -2.06 11.65 9.65
C GLN A 168 -2.95 12.75 9.08
N ARG A 169 -3.43 13.69 9.91
CA ARG A 169 -4.21 14.87 9.47
C ARG A 169 -5.42 14.55 8.56
N THR A 170 -6.05 13.39 8.79
CA THR A 170 -7.24 12.95 8.06
C THR A 170 -8.52 13.61 8.56
N GLY A 171 -8.50 14.24 9.74
CA GLY A 171 -9.70 14.76 10.42
C GLY A 171 -10.67 13.63 10.79
N PRO A 172 -10.33 12.76 11.76
CA PRO A 172 -11.16 11.63 12.13
C PRO A 172 -12.45 12.10 12.80
N ASN A 173 -13.60 11.55 12.41
CA ASN A 173 -14.92 11.87 12.96
C ASN A 173 -15.43 10.80 13.94
N VAL A 174 -14.48 10.10 14.59
CA VAL A 174 -14.75 9.18 15.70
C VAL A 174 -13.91 9.62 16.88
N HIS A 175 -14.60 10.02 17.94
CA HIS A 175 -14.03 10.55 19.18
C HIS A 175 -14.10 9.50 20.28
N TYR A 176 -13.07 9.49 21.13
CA TYR A 176 -12.88 8.47 22.16
C TYR A 176 -12.85 9.16 23.53
N LEU A 177 -13.86 8.91 24.37
CA LEU A 177 -13.91 9.41 25.75
C LEU A 177 -13.43 8.31 26.70
N GLY A 178 -12.51 8.65 27.61
CA GLY A 178 -12.03 7.71 28.64
C GLY A 178 -11.24 6.51 28.11
N ALA A 179 -10.75 6.55 26.88
CA ALA A 179 -10.00 5.45 26.29
C ALA A 179 -8.57 5.37 26.84
N GLU A 180 -8.12 4.16 27.17
CA GLU A 180 -6.71 3.90 27.48
C GLU A 180 -5.86 4.12 26.21
N PRO A 181 -4.89 5.06 26.22
CA PRO A 181 -4.12 5.40 25.02
C PRO A 181 -3.43 4.20 24.36
N ALA A 182 -2.93 3.25 25.15
CA ALA A 182 -2.28 2.05 24.63
C ALA A 182 -3.24 1.11 23.87
N ALA A 183 -4.55 1.21 24.08
CA ALA A 183 -5.53 0.46 23.29
C ALA A 183 -5.75 1.09 21.90
N LEU A 184 -5.56 2.41 21.78
CA LEU A 184 -5.72 3.17 20.53
C LEU A 184 -4.45 3.20 19.67
N ASP A 185 -3.27 2.97 20.27
CA ASP A 185 -1.99 2.79 19.59
C ASP A 185 -1.69 1.28 19.35
N PRO A 186 -1.83 0.78 18.11
CA PRO A 186 -1.65 -0.63 17.78
C PRO A 186 -0.26 -1.19 18.08
N GLY A 187 0.77 -0.34 18.08
CA GLY A 187 2.17 -0.75 18.27
C GLY A 187 2.70 -0.51 19.68
N ALA A 188 1.87 -0.02 20.59
CA ALA A 188 2.28 0.27 21.97
C ALA A 188 2.19 -0.96 22.89
N ALA A 189 1.27 -1.89 22.64
CA ALA A 189 1.05 -3.07 23.48
C ALA A 189 1.79 -4.30 22.93
N GLU A 190 2.28 -5.15 23.84
CA GLU A 190 2.78 -6.48 23.48
C GLU A 190 1.70 -7.29 22.75
N ARG A 191 2.10 -8.07 21.75
CA ARG A 191 1.21 -8.92 20.94
C ARG A 191 1.69 -10.37 21.04
N PRO A 192 1.21 -11.14 22.02
CA PRO A 192 1.60 -12.54 22.16
C PRO A 192 1.09 -13.38 20.97
N ASP A 193 1.79 -14.47 20.67
CA ASP A 193 1.44 -15.40 19.59
C ASP A 193 0.13 -16.15 19.87
N THR A 194 -0.20 -16.32 21.15
CA THR A 194 -1.45 -16.89 21.64
C THR A 194 -2.17 -15.91 22.55
N PHE A 195 -3.49 -15.84 22.42
CA PHE A 195 -4.31 -15.21 23.44
C PHE A 195 -4.60 -16.20 24.57
N LEU A 196 -5.03 -15.70 25.73
CA LEU A 196 -5.26 -16.51 26.94
C LEU A 196 -6.17 -17.74 26.71
N TRP A 197 -7.07 -17.69 25.72
CA TRP A 197 -8.05 -18.75 25.42
C TRP A 197 -8.23 -19.07 23.93
N SER A 198 -7.38 -18.53 23.05
CA SER A 198 -7.51 -18.75 21.61
C SER A 198 -6.18 -18.51 20.89
N ASP A 199 -5.91 -19.31 19.86
CA ASP A 199 -4.81 -19.03 18.96
C ASP A 199 -5.10 -17.79 18.13
N ARG A 200 -4.06 -16.97 17.92
CA ARG A 200 -4.14 -15.90 16.94
C ARG A 200 -3.98 -16.53 15.55
N PRO A 201 -4.85 -16.23 14.58
CA PRO A 201 -4.63 -16.72 13.22
C PRO A 201 -3.27 -16.19 12.73
N GLN A 202 -2.37 -17.09 12.34
CA GLN A 202 -1.01 -16.74 11.91
C GLN A 202 -0.95 -16.47 10.40
N ARG A 203 -1.71 -15.49 9.89
CA ARG A 203 -1.55 -15.09 8.47
C ARG A 203 -0.32 -14.20 8.23
N LYS A 204 0.40 -13.82 9.29
CA LYS A 204 1.71 -13.15 9.22
C LYS A 204 2.76 -13.99 9.96
N PRO A 205 3.66 -14.68 9.25
CA PRO A 205 4.74 -15.46 9.87
C PRO A 205 5.85 -14.58 10.49
N GLU A 206 5.88 -13.27 10.18
CA GLU A 206 6.90 -12.36 10.72
C GLU A 206 6.65 -12.04 12.20
N GLN A 207 7.64 -12.34 13.04
CA GLN A 207 7.64 -11.94 14.44
C GLN A 207 7.85 -10.43 14.59
N TRP A 208 7.37 -9.89 15.71
CA TRP A 208 7.60 -8.49 16.07
C TRP A 208 9.10 -8.22 16.25
N PRO A 209 9.68 -7.20 15.59
CA PRO A 209 11.10 -6.90 15.71
C PRO A 209 11.51 -6.58 17.14
N VAL A 210 12.57 -7.25 17.64
CA VAL A 210 13.13 -7.03 18.98
C VAL A 210 13.61 -5.59 19.19
N SER A 211 13.94 -4.88 18.09
CA SER A 211 14.34 -3.48 18.11
C SER A 211 13.21 -2.48 18.41
N LEU A 212 11.95 -2.92 18.42
CA LEU A 212 10.78 -2.09 18.67
C LEU A 212 10.24 -2.32 20.08
N PRO A 213 10.55 -1.44 21.05
CA PRO A 213 10.04 -1.58 22.41
C PRO A 213 8.52 -1.40 22.43
N VAL A 214 7.86 -2.23 23.22
CA VAL A 214 6.45 -2.07 23.62
C VAL A 214 6.38 -1.51 25.04
N LEU A 215 5.23 -0.97 25.43
CA LEU A 215 5.01 -0.48 26.78
C LEU A 215 5.08 -1.65 27.78
N PRO A 216 5.79 -1.49 28.91
CA PRO A 216 5.89 -2.54 29.92
C PRO A 216 4.52 -2.80 30.55
N ASN A 217 4.24 -4.06 30.83
CA ASN A 217 2.99 -4.50 31.47
C ASN A 217 1.73 -4.11 30.71
N VAL A 218 1.81 -4.02 29.37
CA VAL A 218 0.66 -3.80 28.49
C VAL A 218 0.64 -4.86 27.40
N ARG A 219 -0.47 -5.60 27.29
CA ARG A 219 -0.63 -6.64 26.25
C ARG A 219 -1.99 -6.58 25.58
N THR A 220 -2.01 -6.87 24.28
CA THR A 220 -3.25 -7.07 23.52
C THR A 220 -3.72 -8.51 23.70
N VAL A 221 -4.94 -8.69 24.21
CA VAL A 221 -5.51 -10.02 24.49
C VAL A 221 -6.63 -10.43 23.54
N LEU A 222 -7.18 -9.47 22.80
CA LEU A 222 -8.13 -9.73 21.72
C LEU A 222 -8.07 -8.56 20.73
N ASP A 223 -7.95 -8.87 19.45
CA ASP A 223 -8.03 -7.86 18.38
C ASP A 223 -8.42 -8.53 17.07
N THR A 224 -8.79 -7.72 16.08
CA THR A 224 -8.92 -8.21 14.72
C THR A 224 -7.57 -8.52 14.11
N GLU A 225 -7.59 -9.45 13.16
CA GLU A 225 -6.40 -9.79 12.42
C GLU A 225 -6.04 -8.71 11.40
N HIS A 226 -4.74 -8.39 11.31
CA HIS A 226 -4.19 -7.55 10.26
C HIS A 226 -3.68 -8.45 9.13
N LYS A 227 -4.01 -8.15 7.87
CA LYS A 227 -3.58 -8.93 6.70
C LYS A 227 -2.64 -8.12 5.81
N VAL A 228 -1.72 -8.82 5.15
CA VAL A 228 -0.88 -8.23 4.09
C VAL A 228 -1.63 -8.41 2.78
N GLU A 229 -1.96 -7.31 2.12
CA GLU A 229 -2.79 -7.35 0.90
C GLU A 229 -1.96 -7.37 -0.38
N TRP A 230 -0.82 -6.67 -0.37
CA TRP A 230 0.10 -6.60 -1.49
C TRP A 230 1.35 -7.41 -1.18
N GLY A 231 1.68 -8.37 -2.04
CA GLY A 231 2.83 -9.26 -1.89
C GLY A 231 3.57 -9.45 -3.21
N TRP A 232 3.70 -10.70 -3.64
CA TRP A 232 4.44 -11.07 -4.84
C TRP A 232 3.98 -10.37 -6.12
N GLY A 233 2.68 -10.21 -6.33
CA GLY A 233 2.14 -9.54 -7.52
C GLY A 233 2.72 -8.14 -7.71
N VAL A 234 2.69 -7.32 -6.64
CA VAL A 234 3.23 -5.95 -6.67
C VAL A 234 4.76 -5.95 -6.79
N ALA A 235 5.46 -6.86 -6.14
CA ALA A 235 6.93 -6.96 -6.25
C ALA A 235 7.38 -7.29 -7.68
N LEU A 236 6.74 -8.29 -8.32
CA LEU A 236 7.00 -8.67 -9.71
C LEU A 236 6.61 -7.56 -10.68
N TYR A 237 5.49 -6.89 -10.41
CA TYR A 237 5.06 -5.72 -11.17
C TYR A 237 6.14 -4.61 -11.16
N LEU A 238 6.73 -4.30 -10.00
CA LEU A 238 7.77 -3.26 -9.91
C LEU A 238 9.01 -3.60 -10.73
N VAL A 239 9.46 -4.86 -10.69
CA VAL A 239 10.64 -5.31 -11.44
C VAL A 239 10.35 -5.36 -12.94
N THR A 240 9.25 -5.97 -13.37
CA THR A 240 8.89 -6.06 -14.80
C THR A 240 8.70 -4.68 -15.42
N LYS A 241 8.03 -3.77 -14.70
CA LYS A 241 7.88 -2.37 -15.08
C LYS A 241 9.22 -1.65 -15.15
N GLY A 242 10.11 -1.91 -14.20
CA GLY A 242 11.47 -1.38 -14.17
C GLY A 242 12.30 -1.80 -15.39
N VAL A 243 12.21 -3.07 -15.80
CA VAL A 243 12.83 -3.57 -17.04
C VAL A 243 12.25 -2.86 -18.26
N ALA A 244 10.92 -2.77 -18.36
CA ALA A 244 10.26 -2.15 -19.50
C ALA A 244 10.65 -0.68 -19.67
N ALA A 245 10.54 0.10 -18.59
CA ALA A 245 10.91 1.50 -18.58
C ALA A 245 12.42 1.70 -18.81
N GLY A 246 13.26 0.90 -18.14
CA GLY A 246 14.71 0.98 -18.26
C GLY A 246 15.20 0.75 -19.68
N ALA A 247 14.70 -0.30 -20.35
CA ALA A 247 15.04 -0.59 -21.74
C ALA A 247 14.64 0.56 -22.68
N ALA A 248 13.44 1.12 -22.50
CA ALA A 248 12.98 2.25 -23.32
C ALA A 248 13.73 3.56 -23.05
N ILE A 249 14.09 3.85 -21.80
CA ILE A 249 14.90 5.03 -21.42
C ILE A 249 16.28 4.97 -22.09
N LEU A 250 16.86 3.77 -22.19
CA LEU A 250 18.18 3.55 -22.80
C LEU A 250 18.13 3.41 -24.33
N ALA A 251 16.96 3.15 -24.92
CA ALA A 251 16.80 2.93 -26.36
C ALA A 251 17.37 4.05 -27.26
N PRO A 252 17.21 5.35 -26.96
CA PRO A 252 17.82 6.43 -27.76
C PRO A 252 19.35 6.37 -27.82
N PHE A 253 19.98 5.72 -26.83
CA PHE A 253 21.43 5.62 -26.71
C PHE A 253 21.98 4.28 -27.21
N ALA A 254 21.16 3.46 -27.87
CA ALA A 254 21.52 2.08 -28.23
C ALA A 254 22.89 1.95 -28.93
N ALA A 255 23.21 2.85 -29.87
CA ALA A 255 24.51 2.87 -30.56
C ALA A 255 25.67 3.17 -29.60
N ALA A 256 25.52 4.17 -28.71
CA ALA A 256 26.51 4.49 -27.69
C ALA A 256 26.67 3.38 -26.64
N LEU A 257 25.66 2.51 -26.50
CA LEU A 257 25.68 1.36 -25.60
C LEU A 257 26.27 0.10 -26.25
N GLY A 258 26.81 0.20 -27.47
CA GLY A 258 27.47 -0.91 -28.18
C GLY A 258 26.49 -1.90 -28.82
N LEU A 259 25.20 -1.54 -28.96
CA LEU A 259 24.25 -2.33 -29.73
C LEU A 259 24.40 -2.00 -31.22
N THR A 260 24.37 -3.04 -32.07
CA THR A 260 24.52 -2.89 -33.53
C THR A 260 23.37 -3.55 -34.30
N GLY A 261 23.14 -3.10 -35.54
CA GLY A 261 22.15 -3.67 -36.46
C GLY A 261 20.74 -3.77 -35.87
N TRP A 262 20.16 -4.98 -35.91
CA TRP A 262 18.82 -5.24 -35.38
C TRP A 262 18.75 -5.04 -33.86
N ARG A 263 19.85 -5.30 -33.13
CA ARG A 263 19.89 -5.14 -31.68
C ARG A 263 19.74 -3.67 -31.29
N ALA A 264 20.34 -2.76 -32.05
CA ALA A 264 20.16 -1.33 -31.84
C ALA A 264 18.78 -0.84 -32.27
N SER A 265 18.23 -1.41 -33.34
CA SER A 265 17.03 -0.91 -33.99
C SER A 265 15.73 -1.41 -33.36
N TYR A 266 15.73 -2.59 -32.74
CA TYR A 266 14.50 -3.24 -32.28
C TYR A 266 14.56 -3.78 -30.85
N ALA A 267 15.72 -4.24 -30.37
CA ALA A 267 15.76 -5.00 -29.12
C ALA A 267 15.28 -4.21 -27.89
N PRO A 268 15.67 -2.93 -27.66
CA PRO A 268 15.18 -2.17 -26.50
C PRO A 268 13.65 -2.04 -26.48
N GLU A 269 13.02 -1.72 -27.61
CA GLU A 269 11.57 -1.60 -27.72
C GLU A 269 10.84 -2.94 -27.60
N LEU A 270 11.38 -4.01 -28.18
CA LEU A 270 10.81 -5.36 -28.05
C LEU A 270 10.84 -5.83 -26.59
N ILE A 271 11.97 -5.62 -25.89
CA ILE A 271 12.08 -5.89 -24.46
C ILE A 271 11.06 -5.05 -23.69
N ALA A 272 10.98 -3.75 -23.98
CA ALA A 272 10.03 -2.86 -23.33
C ALA A 272 8.57 -3.30 -23.53
N MET A 273 8.21 -3.70 -24.75
CA MET A 273 6.87 -4.21 -25.09
C MET A 273 6.54 -5.52 -24.38
N VAL A 274 7.47 -6.47 -24.35
CA VAL A 274 7.26 -7.76 -23.66
C VAL A 274 7.05 -7.51 -22.17
N PHE A 275 7.92 -6.73 -21.54
CA PHE A 275 7.83 -6.51 -20.10
C PHE A 275 6.67 -5.61 -19.69
N VAL A 276 6.27 -4.61 -20.49
CA VAL A 276 5.06 -3.83 -20.19
C VAL A 276 3.79 -4.65 -20.39
N ALA A 277 3.77 -5.59 -21.34
CA ALA A 277 2.67 -6.54 -21.48
C ALA A 277 2.58 -7.47 -20.25
N LEU A 278 3.71 -8.00 -19.77
CA LEU A 278 3.78 -8.77 -18.52
C LEU A 278 3.29 -7.93 -17.32
N THR A 279 3.72 -6.67 -17.22
CA THR A 279 3.24 -5.72 -16.19
C THR A 279 1.72 -5.53 -16.28
N GLY A 280 1.16 -5.40 -17.48
CA GLY A 280 -0.28 -5.27 -17.70
C GLY A 280 -1.05 -6.51 -17.25
N LEU A 281 -0.54 -7.72 -17.55
CA LEU A 281 -1.14 -8.99 -17.10
C LEU A 281 -1.14 -9.09 -15.57
N LEU A 282 0.00 -8.83 -14.93
CA LEU A 282 0.12 -8.84 -13.45
C LEU A 282 -0.83 -7.83 -12.79
N LEU A 283 -0.99 -6.64 -13.38
CA LEU A 283 -1.90 -5.62 -12.86
C LEU A 283 -3.37 -6.04 -12.95
N VAL A 284 -3.79 -6.69 -14.04
CA VAL A 284 -5.17 -7.14 -14.20
C VAL A 284 -5.46 -8.36 -13.33
N GLU A 285 -4.50 -9.26 -13.16
CA GLU A 285 -4.61 -10.45 -12.30
C GLU A 285 -4.74 -10.08 -10.81
N ASP A 286 -4.07 -9.02 -10.36
CA ASP A 286 -4.16 -8.54 -8.97
C ASP A 286 -5.56 -7.97 -8.63
N LEU A 287 -6.36 -7.61 -9.64
CA LEU A 287 -7.72 -7.13 -9.43
C LEU A 287 -8.65 -8.29 -9.10
N TYR A 288 -9.47 -8.12 -8.06
CA TYR A 288 -10.53 -9.09 -7.77
C TYR A 288 -11.58 -9.15 -8.90
N LYS A 289 -11.89 -8.01 -9.54
CA LYS A 289 -12.80 -7.94 -10.69
C LYS A 289 -11.99 -7.58 -11.95
N PRO A 290 -11.29 -8.53 -12.59
CA PRO A 290 -10.34 -8.24 -13.66
C PRO A 290 -11.02 -7.51 -14.82
N PHE A 291 -12.19 -7.97 -15.29
CA PHE A 291 -12.92 -7.31 -16.38
C PHE A 291 -13.45 -5.90 -16.05
N ALA A 292 -13.54 -5.55 -14.78
CA ALA A 292 -13.97 -4.21 -14.36
C ALA A 292 -12.86 -3.15 -14.51
N PHE A 293 -11.64 -3.55 -14.89
CA PHE A 293 -10.51 -2.62 -15.13
C PHE A 293 -10.86 -1.53 -16.15
N ILE A 294 -11.78 -1.78 -17.09
CA ILE A 294 -12.23 -0.79 -18.07
C ILE A 294 -12.76 0.50 -17.41
N ARG A 295 -13.23 0.40 -16.16
CA ARG A 295 -13.71 1.55 -15.37
C ARG A 295 -12.62 2.53 -14.98
N LEU A 296 -11.34 2.15 -15.03
CA LEU A 296 -10.26 3.12 -14.93
C LEU A 296 -10.35 4.20 -16.04
N PHE A 297 -10.93 3.84 -17.19
CA PHE A 297 -11.10 4.75 -18.32
C PHE A 297 -12.50 5.35 -18.41
N THR A 298 -13.55 4.60 -18.02
CA THR A 298 -14.94 5.07 -18.15
C THR A 298 -15.47 5.80 -16.90
N ARG A 299 -14.88 5.57 -15.72
CA ARG A 299 -15.25 6.26 -14.46
C ARG A 299 -14.00 6.73 -13.67
N PRO A 300 -13.10 7.51 -14.29
CA PRO A 300 -11.82 7.85 -13.66
C PRO A 300 -11.98 8.80 -12.47
N ASN A 301 -11.27 8.49 -11.37
CA ASN A 301 -10.89 9.47 -10.37
C ASN A 301 -9.49 10.01 -10.66
N TRP A 302 -9.41 11.21 -11.26
CA TRP A 302 -8.14 11.84 -11.62
C TRP A 302 -7.25 12.23 -10.44
N ASN A 303 -7.75 12.16 -9.20
CA ASN A 303 -6.90 12.32 -8.03
C ASN A 303 -6.07 11.06 -7.73
N SER A 304 -6.47 9.88 -8.22
CA SER A 304 -5.76 8.63 -7.99
C SER A 304 -4.54 8.47 -8.91
N TRP A 305 -3.37 8.19 -8.33
CA TRP A 305 -2.17 7.87 -9.11
C TRP A 305 -2.26 6.51 -9.80
N LEU A 306 -3.20 5.64 -9.40
CA LEU A 306 -3.46 4.40 -10.12
C LEU A 306 -4.10 4.68 -11.49
N VAL A 307 -5.02 5.65 -11.57
CA VAL A 307 -5.58 6.13 -12.85
C VAL A 307 -4.51 6.80 -13.69
N LYS A 308 -3.76 7.75 -13.12
CA LYS A 308 -2.67 8.43 -13.84
C LYS A 308 -1.63 7.45 -14.37
N GLY A 309 -1.25 6.46 -13.57
CA GLY A 309 -0.35 5.38 -13.96
C GLY A 309 -0.87 4.55 -15.12
N ALA A 310 -2.17 4.21 -15.14
CA ALA A 310 -2.78 3.50 -16.26
C ALA A 310 -2.68 4.30 -17.57
N TRP A 311 -2.94 5.61 -17.54
CA TRP A 311 -2.80 6.47 -18.72
C TRP A 311 -1.34 6.62 -19.17
N ILE A 312 -0.39 6.73 -18.23
CA ILE A 312 1.05 6.76 -18.53
C ILE A 312 1.49 5.46 -19.23
N ILE A 313 1.06 4.29 -18.72
CA ILE A 313 1.36 2.99 -19.34
C ILE A 313 0.75 2.89 -20.74
N ASN A 314 -0.50 3.31 -20.93
CA ASN A 314 -1.14 3.26 -22.25
C ASN A 314 -0.44 4.16 -23.27
N ALA A 315 -0.06 5.38 -22.87
CA ALA A 315 0.73 6.28 -23.71
C ALA A 315 2.09 5.65 -24.06
N PHE A 316 2.75 5.01 -23.09
CA PHE A 316 4.02 4.31 -23.30
C PHE A 316 3.88 3.17 -24.31
N VAL A 317 2.88 2.30 -24.15
CA VAL A 317 2.59 1.20 -25.09
C VAL A 317 2.31 1.74 -26.49
N GLY A 318 1.51 2.80 -26.61
CA GLY A 318 1.21 3.45 -27.88
C GLY A 318 2.47 3.98 -28.58
N LEU A 319 3.38 4.62 -27.85
CA LEU A 319 4.64 5.13 -28.39
C LEU A 319 5.59 4.00 -28.82
N LEU A 320 5.69 2.92 -28.04
CA LEU A 320 6.48 1.74 -28.42
C LEU A 320 5.95 1.10 -29.70
N ALA A 321 4.63 0.88 -29.78
CA ALA A 321 3.98 0.32 -30.95
C ALA A 321 4.15 1.22 -32.19
N ALA A 322 4.00 2.55 -32.03
CA ALA A 322 4.21 3.51 -33.09
C ALA A 322 5.66 3.53 -33.58
N SER A 323 6.65 3.49 -32.67
CA SER A 323 8.07 3.38 -33.01
C SER A 323 8.34 2.12 -33.86
N MET A 324 7.84 0.96 -33.42
CA MET A 324 7.99 -0.30 -34.16
C MET A 324 7.29 -0.28 -35.52
N ALA A 325 6.08 0.26 -35.60
CA ALA A 325 5.34 0.37 -36.86
C ALA A 325 6.06 1.29 -37.85
N LEU A 326 6.57 2.45 -37.41
CA LEU A 326 7.32 3.37 -38.26
C LEU A 326 8.58 2.72 -38.84
N ARG A 327 9.35 1.99 -38.02
CA ARG A 327 10.51 1.22 -38.53
C ARG A 327 10.10 0.14 -39.52
N TRP A 328 9.02 -0.57 -39.25
CA TRP A 328 8.50 -1.61 -40.15
C TRP A 328 8.16 -1.07 -41.55
N PHE A 329 7.66 0.16 -41.62
CA PHE A 329 7.36 0.84 -42.89
C PHE A 329 8.54 1.65 -43.48
N GLY A 330 9.73 1.57 -42.89
CA GLY A 330 10.95 2.24 -43.38
C GLY A 330 11.06 3.73 -43.03
N PHE A 331 10.29 4.23 -42.06
CA PHE A 331 10.35 5.61 -41.58
C PHE A 331 11.29 5.75 -40.36
N ASP A 332 12.55 5.36 -40.51
CA ASP A 332 13.50 5.24 -39.38
C ASP A 332 13.72 6.55 -38.61
N GLN A 333 13.86 7.68 -39.31
CA GLN A 333 14.04 9.00 -38.65
C GLN A 333 12.83 9.38 -37.78
N ALA A 334 11.61 9.10 -38.26
CA ALA A 334 10.40 9.35 -37.50
C ALA A 334 10.30 8.39 -36.30
N ALA A 335 10.67 7.13 -36.48
CA ALA A 335 10.72 6.14 -35.41
C ALA A 335 11.70 6.55 -34.30
N ASP A 336 12.87 7.07 -34.66
CA ASP A 336 13.85 7.58 -33.70
C ASP A 336 13.33 8.80 -32.93
N GLY A 337 12.55 9.68 -33.59
CA GLY A 337 11.81 10.75 -32.91
C GLY A 337 10.79 10.21 -31.88
N VAL A 338 10.00 9.20 -32.27
CA VAL A 338 9.03 8.56 -31.37
C VAL A 338 9.72 7.82 -30.21
N ARG A 339 10.86 7.18 -30.47
CA ARG A 339 11.71 6.52 -29.46
C ARG A 339 12.13 7.48 -28.34
N TRP A 340 12.47 8.73 -28.65
CA TRP A 340 12.72 9.74 -27.61
C TRP A 340 11.49 10.05 -26.77
N GLY A 341 10.32 10.16 -27.40
CA GLY A 341 9.04 10.29 -26.68
C GLY A 341 8.78 9.10 -25.75
N ALA A 342 9.02 7.88 -26.23
CA ALA A 342 8.89 6.66 -25.42
C ALA A 342 9.86 6.65 -24.22
N ALA A 343 11.10 7.13 -24.39
CA ALA A 343 12.06 7.26 -23.30
C ALA A 343 11.59 8.24 -22.21
N VAL A 344 11.05 9.40 -22.60
CA VAL A 344 10.50 10.40 -21.67
C VAL A 344 9.30 9.85 -20.91
N VAL A 345 8.34 9.22 -21.61
CA VAL A 345 7.19 8.58 -20.95
C VAL A 345 7.65 7.39 -20.11
N GLY A 346 8.73 6.71 -20.50
CA GLY A 346 9.40 5.65 -19.74
C GLY A 346 9.86 6.10 -18.35
N LEU A 347 10.33 7.35 -18.19
CA LEU A 347 10.61 7.93 -16.86
C LEU A 347 9.34 7.99 -16.00
N GLY A 348 8.20 8.33 -16.63
CA GLY A 348 6.89 8.26 -16.00
C GLY A 348 6.53 6.85 -15.58
N VAL A 349 6.70 5.84 -16.45
CA VAL A 349 6.44 4.42 -16.15
C VAL A 349 7.31 3.93 -14.99
N ALA A 350 8.60 4.26 -14.98
CA ALA A 350 9.50 3.93 -13.87
C ALA A 350 9.04 4.59 -12.56
N GLY A 351 8.71 5.88 -12.59
CA GLY A 351 8.53 6.69 -11.39
C GLY A 351 7.11 6.80 -10.81
N TYR A 352 6.03 6.62 -11.59
CA TYR A 352 4.69 6.98 -11.12
C TYR A 352 4.24 6.23 -9.85
N THR A 353 4.75 5.00 -9.65
CA THR A 353 4.42 4.19 -8.48
C THR A 353 4.90 4.80 -7.18
N ALA A 354 5.98 5.62 -7.19
CA ALA A 354 6.40 6.35 -5.99
C ALA A 354 5.29 7.28 -5.49
N PHE A 355 4.52 7.89 -6.40
CA PHE A 355 3.40 8.73 -6.04
C PHE A 355 2.14 7.94 -5.65
N LEU A 356 1.94 6.74 -6.22
CA LEU A 356 0.90 5.81 -5.77
C LEU A 356 1.17 5.35 -4.32
N PHE A 357 2.41 4.98 -4.03
CA PHE A 357 2.88 4.61 -2.69
C PHE A 357 2.77 5.78 -1.72
N ALA A 358 3.05 7.01 -2.16
CA ALA A 358 2.80 8.22 -1.37
C ALA A 358 1.30 8.48 -1.07
N GLN A 359 0.36 7.94 -1.87
CA GLN A 359 -1.09 8.01 -1.55
C GLN A 359 -1.55 6.96 -0.55
N CYS A 360 -0.71 5.97 -0.24
CA CYS A 360 -0.99 4.97 0.78
C CYS A 360 -0.72 5.57 2.16
N GLU A 361 -1.55 6.53 2.57
CA GLU A 361 -1.37 7.32 3.79
C GLU A 361 -1.37 6.47 5.09
N GLY A 362 -1.82 5.20 5.02
CA GLY A 362 -1.69 4.24 6.13
C GLY A 362 -0.37 3.45 6.17
N ARG A 363 0.56 3.70 5.25
CA ARG A 363 1.81 2.92 5.07
C ARG A 363 2.97 3.90 4.97
N ASP A 364 3.41 4.42 6.12
CA ASP A 364 4.28 5.60 6.14
C ASP A 364 5.67 5.37 5.52
N LEU A 365 6.16 4.13 5.51
CA LEU A 365 7.41 3.75 4.83
C LEU A 365 7.37 4.11 3.34
N TRP A 366 6.22 3.90 2.70
CA TRP A 366 6.01 4.12 1.28
C TRP A 366 5.89 5.59 0.89
N GLN A 367 5.71 6.49 1.87
CA GLN A 367 5.63 7.93 1.64
C GLN A 367 7.02 8.62 1.58
N SER A 368 8.11 7.84 1.55
CA SER A 368 9.47 8.37 1.45
C SER A 368 9.65 9.18 0.17
N LYS A 369 10.15 10.42 0.29
CA LYS A 369 10.49 11.28 -0.86
C LYS A 369 11.61 10.70 -1.71
N TRP A 370 12.39 9.77 -1.15
CA TRP A 370 13.49 9.09 -1.81
C TRP A 370 13.03 7.91 -2.68
N LEU A 371 11.76 7.52 -2.61
CA LEU A 371 11.24 6.40 -3.39
C LEU A 371 11.26 6.68 -4.89
N LEU A 372 10.96 7.91 -5.34
CA LEU A 372 11.04 8.26 -6.76
C LEU A 372 12.44 8.08 -7.35
N PRO A 373 13.50 8.72 -6.81
CA PRO A 373 14.85 8.48 -7.33
C PRO A 373 15.27 7.01 -7.20
N HIS A 374 14.81 6.30 -6.18
CA HIS A 374 15.09 4.88 -6.02
C HIS A 374 14.55 4.03 -7.16
N LEU A 375 13.27 4.20 -7.52
CA LEU A 375 12.65 3.49 -8.63
C LEU A 375 13.32 3.83 -9.98
N LEU A 376 13.81 5.07 -10.15
CA LEU A 376 14.55 5.47 -11.35
C LEU A 376 15.91 4.77 -11.44
N PHE A 377 16.67 4.66 -10.34
CA PHE A 377 17.92 3.90 -10.31
C PHE A 377 17.69 2.41 -10.55
N GLN A 378 16.60 1.84 -10.01
CA GLN A 378 16.23 0.45 -10.29
C GLN A 378 15.84 0.23 -11.75
N ALA A 379 15.08 1.14 -12.35
CA ALA A 379 14.76 1.05 -13.77
C ALA A 379 16.03 1.13 -14.65
N LEU A 380 16.96 2.04 -14.33
CA LEU A 380 18.26 2.11 -15.00
C LEU A 380 19.04 0.79 -14.85
N LEU A 381 19.12 0.26 -13.62
CA LEU A 381 19.80 -0.99 -13.33
C LEU A 381 19.21 -2.18 -14.10
N CYS A 382 17.88 -2.34 -14.07
CA CYS A 382 17.16 -3.37 -14.80
C CYS A 382 17.37 -3.26 -16.32
N GLY A 383 17.20 -2.06 -16.88
CA GLY A 383 17.36 -1.80 -18.30
C GLY A 383 18.77 -2.10 -18.79
N ALA A 384 19.78 -1.58 -18.08
CA ALA A 384 21.18 -1.81 -18.42
C ALA A 384 21.54 -3.30 -18.33
N ALA A 385 21.10 -3.98 -17.26
CA ALA A 385 21.41 -5.39 -17.06
C ALA A 385 20.80 -6.29 -18.15
N VAL A 386 19.56 -6.03 -18.58
CA VAL A 386 18.88 -6.84 -19.61
C VAL A 386 19.40 -6.56 -21.03
N LEU A 387 19.96 -5.38 -21.30
CA LEU A 387 20.59 -5.07 -22.59
C LEU A 387 22.04 -5.59 -22.68
N LEU A 388 22.70 -5.85 -21.55
CA LEU A 388 24.09 -6.26 -21.48
C LEU A 388 24.45 -7.55 -22.24
N PRO A 389 23.59 -8.58 -22.36
CA PRO A 389 23.85 -9.75 -23.21
C PRO A 389 23.82 -9.47 -24.72
N LEU A 390 23.32 -8.29 -25.13
CA LEU A 390 23.09 -7.96 -26.54
C LEU A 390 24.15 -7.01 -27.12
N THR A 391 24.98 -6.41 -26.28
CA THR A 391 26.01 -5.45 -26.70
C THR A 391 27.27 -6.15 -27.19
N ASP A 392 27.89 -5.57 -28.21
CA ASP A 392 29.23 -5.96 -28.66
C ASP A 392 30.33 -5.24 -27.85
N GLU A 393 29.99 -4.11 -27.19
CA GLU A 393 30.90 -3.32 -26.35
C GLU A 393 30.30 -3.07 -24.95
N PRO A 394 30.63 -3.88 -23.93
CA PRO A 394 29.93 -3.88 -22.66
C PRO A 394 30.25 -2.70 -21.74
N THR A 395 31.32 -1.94 -22.00
CA THR A 395 31.88 -0.94 -21.07
C THR A 395 30.85 0.07 -20.57
N ASN A 396 30.05 0.65 -21.46
CA ASN A 396 29.07 1.68 -21.09
C ASN A 396 27.89 1.08 -20.31
N LEU A 397 27.39 -0.09 -20.70
CA LEU A 397 26.31 -0.78 -19.98
C LEU A 397 26.78 -1.29 -18.62
N VAL A 398 28.02 -1.78 -18.50
CA VAL A 398 28.63 -2.10 -17.19
C VAL A 398 28.69 -0.86 -16.31
N GLY A 399 29.12 0.28 -16.84
CA GLY A 399 29.11 1.55 -16.10
C GLY A 399 27.72 1.93 -15.57
N LEU A 400 26.68 1.76 -16.40
CA LEU A 400 25.29 2.03 -15.99
C LEU A 400 24.76 1.03 -14.97
N VAL A 401 25.12 -0.26 -15.07
CA VAL A 401 24.82 -1.27 -14.04
C VAL A 401 25.45 -0.86 -12.72
N LEU A 402 26.73 -0.50 -12.70
CA LEU A 402 27.42 -0.09 -11.47
C LEU A 402 26.78 1.16 -10.87
N ALA A 403 26.47 2.17 -11.69
CA ALA A 403 25.81 3.39 -11.23
C ALA A 403 24.40 3.11 -10.66
N GLY A 404 23.60 2.29 -11.35
CA GLY A 404 22.28 1.86 -10.90
C GLY A 404 22.34 1.06 -9.60
N ALA A 405 23.29 0.14 -9.48
CA ALA A 405 23.49 -0.70 -8.30
C ALA A 405 23.94 0.11 -7.09
N ILE A 406 24.87 1.05 -7.27
CA ILE A 406 25.31 1.98 -6.22
C ILE A 406 24.14 2.87 -5.78
N GLY A 407 23.40 3.47 -6.71
CA GLY A 407 22.23 4.30 -6.39
C GLY A 407 21.17 3.51 -5.61
N HIS A 408 20.84 2.30 -6.07
CA HIS A 408 19.92 1.40 -5.38
C HIS A 408 20.41 1.02 -3.96
N PHE A 409 21.69 0.70 -3.80
CA PHE A 409 22.28 0.36 -2.50
C PHE A 409 22.29 1.55 -1.53
N VAL A 410 22.74 2.72 -1.99
CA VAL A 410 22.79 3.94 -1.18
C VAL A 410 21.39 4.35 -0.72
N LEU A 411 20.40 4.35 -1.61
CA LEU A 411 19.04 4.74 -1.24
C LEU A 411 18.35 3.70 -0.33
N SER A 412 18.61 2.41 -0.55
CA SER A 412 18.12 1.34 0.34
C SER A 412 18.71 1.47 1.74
N THR A 413 20.04 1.58 1.84
CA THR A 413 20.72 1.75 3.14
C THR A 413 20.30 3.04 3.83
N TRP A 414 20.13 4.13 3.09
CA TRP A 414 19.62 5.40 3.59
C TRP A 414 18.23 5.26 4.22
N GLU A 415 17.32 4.51 3.59
CA GLU A 415 15.97 4.28 4.12
C GLU A 415 15.99 3.53 5.46
N THR A 416 16.99 2.68 5.71
CA THR A 416 17.13 1.96 7.00
C THR A 416 17.85 2.74 8.11
N VAL A 417 18.68 3.72 7.76
CA VAL A 417 19.53 4.45 8.72
C VAL A 417 18.93 5.80 9.10
N ARG A 418 18.12 6.40 8.22
CA ARG A 418 17.50 7.71 8.48
C ARG A 418 16.53 7.67 9.65
N SER A 419 16.31 8.82 10.27
CA SER A 419 15.20 8.97 11.21
C SER A 419 13.87 9.02 10.46
N HIS A 420 12.87 8.32 10.99
CA HIS A 420 11.49 8.40 10.50
C HIS A 420 10.62 9.20 11.47
N HIS A 421 9.85 10.13 10.91
CA HIS A 421 9.05 11.08 11.70
C HIS A 421 7.87 10.42 12.43
N THR A 422 7.26 9.38 11.85
CA THR A 422 6.11 8.69 12.43
C THR A 422 6.50 7.37 13.10
N GLY A 423 5.72 6.95 14.10
CA GLY A 423 5.90 5.64 14.74
C GLY A 423 5.72 4.48 13.77
N ASN A 424 4.73 4.58 12.87
CA ASN A 424 4.45 3.55 11.87
C ASN A 424 5.61 3.36 10.88
N ALA A 425 6.24 4.45 10.39
CA ALA A 425 7.40 4.33 9.51
C ALA A 425 8.61 3.68 10.22
N ARG A 426 8.86 4.04 11.48
CA ARG A 426 9.92 3.39 12.28
C ARG A 426 9.65 1.89 12.45
N GLN A 427 8.40 1.52 12.75
CA GLN A 427 8.00 0.12 12.86
C GLN A 427 8.21 -0.62 11.53
N ALA A 428 7.75 -0.05 10.42
CA ALA A 428 7.89 -0.64 9.08
C ALA A 428 9.36 -0.85 8.70
N ALA A 429 10.22 0.14 8.94
CA ALA A 429 11.65 0.03 8.66
C ALA A 429 12.32 -1.10 9.47
N ALA A 430 11.92 -1.27 10.74
CA ALA A 430 12.42 -2.36 11.59
C ALA A 430 11.95 -3.75 11.13
N PHE A 431 10.89 -3.85 10.30
CA PHE A 431 10.47 -5.11 9.70
C PHE A 431 11.31 -5.53 8.48
N LEU A 432 11.97 -4.61 7.77
CA LEU A 432 12.78 -4.92 6.58
C LEU A 432 13.78 -6.08 6.78
N PRO A 433 14.60 -6.13 7.85
CA PRO A 433 15.58 -7.20 8.03
C PRO A 433 14.96 -8.56 8.41
N VAL A 434 13.71 -8.60 8.89
CA VAL A 434 13.07 -9.85 9.35
C VAL A 434 12.22 -10.54 8.28
N VAL A 435 11.78 -9.81 7.24
CA VAL A 435 10.99 -10.41 6.15
C VAL A 435 11.78 -11.52 5.44
N ALA A 436 11.23 -12.73 5.45
CA ALA A 436 11.86 -13.92 4.90
C ALA A 436 11.16 -14.43 3.63
N VAL A 437 11.95 -15.01 2.73
CA VAL A 437 11.52 -15.75 1.54
C VAL A 437 12.21 -17.11 1.60
N GLY A 438 11.52 -18.10 2.17
CA GLY A 438 12.15 -19.38 2.51
C GLY A 438 13.36 -19.17 3.43
N PRO A 439 14.57 -19.64 3.06
CA PRO A 439 15.77 -19.44 3.88
C PRO A 439 16.38 -18.04 3.76
N LEU A 440 15.96 -17.22 2.79
CA LEU A 440 16.56 -15.92 2.50
C LEU A 440 15.89 -14.80 3.29
N ARG A 441 16.67 -13.81 3.73
CA ARG A 441 16.20 -12.52 4.24
C ARG A 441 16.01 -11.59 3.04
N GLY A 442 14.75 -11.37 2.63
CA GLY A 442 14.44 -10.74 1.34
C GLY A 442 15.15 -9.41 1.12
N TYR A 443 15.19 -8.55 2.13
CA TYR A 443 15.86 -7.24 2.05
C TYR A 443 17.39 -7.36 1.93
N ARG A 444 18.03 -8.01 2.92
CA ARG A 444 19.49 -8.12 3.00
C ARG A 444 20.06 -8.94 1.85
N ASP A 445 19.51 -10.14 1.66
CA ASP A 445 20.02 -11.08 0.66
C ASP A 445 19.64 -10.61 -0.74
N GLY A 446 18.51 -9.90 -0.91
CA GLY A 446 18.17 -9.19 -2.14
C GLY A 446 19.22 -8.15 -2.54
N LEU A 447 19.72 -7.35 -1.59
CA LEU A 447 20.82 -6.41 -1.85
C LEU A 447 22.15 -7.13 -2.13
N ILE A 448 22.49 -8.18 -1.39
CA ILE A 448 23.72 -8.95 -1.63
C ILE A 448 23.73 -9.56 -3.03
N ILE A 449 22.60 -10.15 -3.45
CA ILE A 449 22.46 -10.78 -4.77
C ILE A 449 22.38 -9.70 -5.86
N GLY A 450 21.45 -8.75 -5.73
CA GLY A 450 21.14 -7.75 -6.76
C GLY A 450 22.19 -6.66 -6.94
N VAL A 451 23.02 -6.41 -5.92
CA VAL A 451 24.11 -5.43 -5.97
C VAL A 451 25.46 -6.15 -5.88
N GLY A 452 25.73 -6.88 -4.80
CA GLY A 452 27.05 -7.47 -4.55
C GLY A 452 27.48 -8.46 -5.64
N VAL A 453 26.67 -9.50 -5.89
CA VAL A 453 26.95 -10.50 -6.93
C VAL A 453 26.89 -9.87 -8.33
N ALA A 454 25.95 -8.96 -8.57
CA ALA A 454 25.83 -8.24 -9.84
C ALA A 454 27.08 -7.42 -10.18
N VAL A 455 27.64 -6.68 -9.21
CA VAL A 455 28.87 -5.90 -9.38
C VAL A 455 30.06 -6.80 -9.68
N LEU A 456 30.19 -7.95 -9.00
CA LEU A 456 31.25 -8.92 -9.27
C LEU A 456 31.14 -9.50 -10.68
N LEU A 457 29.94 -9.92 -11.09
CA LEU A 457 29.71 -10.45 -12.44
C LEU A 457 29.91 -9.39 -13.52
N ALA A 458 29.61 -8.12 -13.24
CA ALA A 458 29.82 -7.04 -14.20
C ALA A 458 31.29 -6.87 -14.62
N LEU A 459 32.23 -7.36 -13.80
CA LEU A 459 33.67 -7.31 -14.08
C LEU A 459 34.19 -8.58 -14.76
N VAL A 460 33.56 -9.74 -14.54
CA VAL A 460 34.10 -11.05 -14.94
C VAL A 460 33.27 -11.72 -16.04
N ALA A 461 31.94 -11.60 -15.98
CA ALA A 461 31.00 -12.17 -16.93
C ALA A 461 29.81 -11.23 -17.14
N PRO A 462 29.99 -10.08 -17.82
CA PRO A 462 28.97 -9.03 -17.92
C PRO A 462 27.62 -9.55 -18.44
N ALA A 463 27.62 -10.42 -19.45
CA ALA A 463 26.39 -10.98 -20.02
C ALA A 463 25.54 -11.79 -19.02
N ALA A 464 26.08 -12.22 -17.87
CA ALA A 464 25.34 -12.96 -16.85
C ALA A 464 24.71 -12.09 -15.76
N VAL A 465 24.96 -10.78 -15.75
CA VAL A 465 24.54 -9.84 -14.68
C VAL A 465 23.02 -9.71 -14.54
N PHE A 466 22.25 -9.88 -15.63
CA PHE A 466 20.79 -9.72 -15.58
C PHE A 466 20.12 -10.66 -14.57
N ALA A 467 20.61 -11.89 -14.43
CA ALA A 467 20.00 -12.88 -13.54
C ALA A 467 20.05 -12.48 -12.05
N PRO A 468 21.21 -12.18 -11.44
CA PRO A 468 21.26 -11.73 -10.06
C PRO A 468 20.61 -10.37 -9.85
N VAL A 469 20.69 -9.43 -10.80
CA VAL A 469 19.99 -8.13 -10.70
C VAL A 469 18.49 -8.33 -10.55
N LEU A 470 17.86 -9.09 -11.45
CA LEU A 470 16.42 -9.31 -11.43
C LEU A 470 16.00 -10.13 -10.20
N ALA A 471 16.72 -11.20 -9.87
CA ALA A 471 16.42 -12.02 -8.69
C ALA A 471 16.56 -11.23 -7.38
N GLY A 472 17.64 -10.47 -7.24
CA GLY A 472 17.89 -9.64 -6.07
C GLY A 472 16.86 -8.53 -5.90
N LEU A 473 16.47 -7.87 -6.99
CA LEU A 473 15.41 -6.85 -6.97
C LEU A 473 14.04 -7.43 -6.64
N VAL A 474 13.68 -8.62 -7.14
CA VAL A 474 12.41 -9.26 -6.77
C VAL A 474 12.36 -9.55 -5.25
N LEU A 475 13.45 -10.05 -4.67
CA LEU A 475 13.55 -10.29 -3.23
C LEU A 475 13.49 -8.98 -2.42
N TYR A 476 14.20 -7.95 -2.89
CA TYR A 476 14.18 -6.63 -2.29
C TYR A 476 12.78 -6.03 -2.29
N GLU A 477 12.11 -5.99 -3.46
CA GLU A 477 10.79 -5.40 -3.62
C GLU A 477 9.74 -6.16 -2.80
N TYR A 478 9.83 -7.49 -2.75
CA TYR A 478 8.96 -8.28 -1.88
C TYR A 478 9.11 -7.86 -0.42
N ALA A 479 10.35 -7.71 0.07
CA ALA A 479 10.59 -7.28 1.44
C ALA A 479 10.13 -5.84 1.69
N PHE A 480 10.41 -4.91 0.77
CA PHE A 480 10.04 -3.50 0.91
C PHE A 480 8.53 -3.28 0.91
N VAL A 481 7.82 -3.89 -0.04
CA VAL A 481 6.34 -3.83 -0.12
C VAL A 481 5.73 -4.50 1.11
N ARG A 482 6.23 -5.67 1.51
CA ARG A 482 5.67 -6.37 2.67
C ARG A 482 5.91 -5.62 3.98
N ALA A 483 7.12 -5.13 4.22
CA ALA A 483 7.49 -4.41 5.44
C ALA A 483 6.64 -3.16 5.68
N GLY A 484 6.27 -2.43 4.63
CA GLY A 484 5.38 -1.27 4.74
C GLY A 484 3.99 -1.61 5.33
N GLN A 485 3.54 -2.85 5.19
CA GLN A 485 2.22 -3.33 5.63
C GLN A 485 2.28 -4.17 6.91
N LEU A 486 3.45 -4.50 7.44
CA LEU A 486 3.56 -5.34 8.63
C LEU A 486 3.12 -4.63 9.92
N PRO A 487 3.46 -3.34 10.14
CA PRO A 487 2.95 -2.61 11.28
C PRO A 487 1.41 -2.59 11.30
N PRO A 488 0.80 -2.93 12.45
CA PRO A 488 -0.65 -2.89 12.59
C PRO A 488 -1.14 -1.44 12.60
N LEU A 489 -2.25 -1.17 11.91
CA LEU A 489 -2.92 0.12 12.03
C LEU A 489 -4.09 0.13 12.98
N SER A 490 -4.46 -1.04 13.51
CA SER A 490 -5.58 -1.23 14.40
C SER A 490 -5.24 -2.10 15.60
#